data_AF-A0A950TUZ6-F1
#
_entry.id   AF-A0A950TUZ6-F1
#
_cell.length_a   1.000
_cell.length_b   1.000
_cell.length_c   1.000
_cell.angle_alpha   90.00
_cell.angle_beta   90.00
_cell.angle_gamma   90.00
#
_symmetry.space_group_name_H-M   'P 1'
#
loop_
_entity.id
_entity.type
_entity.pdbx_description
1 polymer ?
#
loop_
_entity_poly.entity_id
_entity_poly.type
_entity_poly.pdbx_seq_one_letter_code
_entity_poly.pdbx_strand_id
1 'polypeptide(L)'
;MKRAPLLFLNVFVIATCGLIYELLAGTLSSYVLGDSVTQFSIIIGIYLFAMGVGSWLSRYIDKNLAERFVDVEIGVAVVGGFSAPLLFLSFAHLSYFSIVLYGIVFLIGVLVGLEIPLLMRILKDELDFKDLVSRVLAFDYLGALIASLLFPLFLVPRLGLNRTSLLFGMFNAAIGLWGTWLLLPLIKGNITLLRVKAAVVLVLLAIGFIKADKLTTLAEDSLFADNIIYAKSSSYQRIVVTKGKLGYALFLNGNLQFNSFDEYRYHEALVHPPFAAYGGDVKRVLVLGGGDGLALREIEKYTSVEFIQLVDLDPDMTNVSRAVPPLGELNRHSFDDPRVHVTNADAFVWLDSTQVEPFDVAIV
;
A
#
# COMPACT_ATOMS: atom_id res chain seq x y z
N MET A 1 0.97 2.59 -40.19
CA MET A 1 0.53 3.34 -38.98
C MET A 1 1.76 4.02 -38.39
N LYS A 2 1.70 5.31 -38.05
CA LYS A 2 2.83 6.02 -37.42
C LYS A 2 3.16 5.31 -36.09
N ARG A 3 4.38 4.81 -35.91
CA ARG A 3 4.78 4.00 -34.73
C ARG A 3 5.03 4.88 -33.50
N ALA A 4 5.53 6.09 -33.71
CA ALA A 4 5.90 7.01 -32.64
C ALA A 4 4.79 7.28 -31.60
N PRO A 5 3.52 7.60 -31.95
CA PRO A 5 2.47 7.85 -30.95
C PRO A 5 2.15 6.65 -30.06
N LEU A 6 2.19 5.43 -30.63
CA LEU A 6 1.93 4.20 -29.89
C LEU A 6 3.10 3.83 -28.98
N LEU A 7 4.33 4.16 -29.37
CA LEU A 7 5.50 3.96 -28.50
C LEU A 7 5.53 4.95 -27.33
N PHE A 8 5.02 6.17 -27.50
CA PHE A 8 4.84 7.09 -26.38
C PHE A 8 3.76 6.64 -25.39
N LEU A 9 2.71 5.96 -25.88
CA LEU A 9 1.75 5.31 -25.00
C LEU A 9 2.42 4.20 -24.16
N ASN A 10 3.37 3.45 -24.74
CA ASN A 10 4.15 2.48 -23.98
C ASN A 10 4.98 3.20 -22.89
N VAL A 11 5.72 4.27 -23.22
CA VAL A 11 6.47 5.06 -22.22
C VAL A 11 5.59 5.46 -21.06
N PHE A 12 4.41 5.98 -21.36
CA PHE A 12 3.47 6.42 -20.35
C PHE A 12 3.09 5.30 -19.37
N VAL A 13 2.71 4.13 -19.88
CA VAL A 13 2.30 3.03 -19.02
C VAL A 13 3.50 2.44 -18.28
N ILE A 14 4.65 2.31 -18.93
CA ILE A 14 5.89 1.83 -18.33
C ILE A 14 6.30 2.72 -17.14
N ALA A 15 6.33 4.03 -17.35
CA ALA A 15 6.63 5.01 -16.31
C ALA A 15 5.63 4.94 -15.14
N THR A 16 4.35 4.75 -15.47
CA THR A 16 3.31 4.51 -14.46
C THR A 16 3.64 3.25 -13.65
N CYS A 17 3.99 2.14 -14.31
CA CYS A 17 4.31 0.87 -13.62
C CYS A 17 5.56 1.00 -12.74
N GLY A 18 6.63 1.63 -13.24
CA GLY A 18 7.87 1.85 -12.51
C GLY A 18 7.63 2.56 -11.17
N LEU A 19 6.92 3.70 -11.21
CA LEU A 19 6.61 4.44 -9.98
C LEU A 19 5.69 3.64 -9.05
N ILE A 20 4.72 2.90 -9.59
CA ILE A 20 3.83 2.05 -8.76
C ILE A 20 4.63 1.02 -7.98
N TYR A 21 5.63 0.37 -8.57
CA TYR A 21 6.46 -0.60 -7.84
C TYR A 21 7.32 0.03 -6.75
N GLU A 22 7.85 1.23 -6.99
CA GLU A 22 8.59 2.00 -5.99
C GLU A 22 7.68 2.36 -4.80
N LEU A 23 6.48 2.90 -5.07
CA LEU A 23 5.50 3.26 -4.05
C LEU A 23 5.00 2.02 -3.29
N LEU A 24 4.77 0.89 -3.97
CA LEU A 24 4.40 -0.39 -3.35
C LEU A 24 5.47 -0.84 -2.35
N ALA A 25 6.74 -0.84 -2.75
CA ALA A 25 7.84 -1.20 -1.88
C ALA A 25 7.93 -0.25 -0.68
N GLY A 26 7.76 1.06 -0.92
CA GLY A 26 7.73 2.11 0.11
C GLY A 26 6.66 1.85 1.17
N THR A 27 5.43 1.64 0.73
CA THR A 27 4.29 1.36 1.60
C THR A 27 4.48 0.04 2.36
N LEU A 28 4.91 -1.03 1.70
CA LEU A 28 5.15 -2.32 2.34
C LEU A 28 6.24 -2.22 3.42
N SER A 29 7.34 -1.55 3.11
CA SER A 29 8.43 -1.37 4.06
C SER A 29 7.98 -0.55 5.26
N SER A 30 7.22 0.53 5.04
CA SER A 30 6.67 1.34 6.13
C SER A 30 5.70 0.56 7.02
N TYR A 31 4.92 -0.38 6.46
CA TYR A 31 4.03 -1.23 7.25
C TYR A 31 4.78 -2.26 8.08
N VAL A 32 5.88 -2.80 7.55
CA VAL A 32 6.63 -3.91 8.15
C VAL A 32 7.72 -3.43 9.11
N LEU A 33 8.52 -2.45 8.70
CA LEU A 33 9.68 -1.97 9.44
C LEU A 33 9.37 -0.70 10.27
N GLY A 34 8.19 -0.12 10.10
CA GLY A 34 7.83 1.16 10.69
C GLY A 34 8.60 2.33 10.06
N ASP A 35 8.58 3.49 10.73
CA ASP A 35 9.28 4.73 10.34
C ASP A 35 9.17 5.08 8.84
N SER A 36 7.99 5.57 8.45
CA SER A 36 7.64 5.85 7.05
C SER A 36 8.67 6.74 6.35
N VAL A 37 9.14 7.81 7.01
CA VAL A 37 10.07 8.78 6.41
C VAL A 37 11.38 8.10 6.02
N THR A 38 11.94 7.31 6.94
CA THR A 38 13.20 6.59 6.68
C THR A 38 13.02 5.55 5.57
N GLN A 39 11.94 4.78 5.60
CA GLN A 39 11.72 3.71 4.61
C GLN A 39 11.50 4.23 3.20
N PHE A 40 10.66 5.26 3.03
CA PHE A 40 10.49 5.91 1.74
C PHE A 40 11.80 6.53 1.24
N SER A 41 12.57 7.19 2.12
CA SER A 41 13.85 7.81 1.75
C SER A 41 14.88 6.78 1.25
N ILE A 42 15.01 5.64 1.93
CA ILE A 42 15.94 4.57 1.54
C ILE A 42 15.50 3.93 0.22
N ILE A 43 14.20 3.65 0.06
CA ILE A 43 13.68 2.99 -1.13
C ILE A 43 13.85 3.89 -2.35
N ILE A 44 13.48 5.17 -2.25
CA ILE A 44 13.72 6.16 -3.30
C ILE A 44 15.21 6.22 -3.65
N GLY A 45 16.08 6.30 -2.65
CA GLY A 45 17.54 6.35 -2.85
C GLY A 45 18.09 5.14 -3.60
N ILE A 46 17.71 3.92 -3.18
CA ILE A 46 18.13 2.67 -3.83
C ILE A 46 17.55 2.58 -5.24
N TYR A 47 16.28 2.93 -5.41
CA TYR A 47 15.57 2.85 -6.68
C TYR A 47 16.16 3.80 -7.73
N LEU A 48 16.39 5.07 -7.38
CA LEU A 48 17.04 6.05 -8.24
C LEU A 48 18.47 5.62 -8.62
N PHE A 49 19.24 5.11 -7.66
CA PHE A 49 20.59 4.59 -7.92
C PHE A 49 20.55 3.39 -8.88
N ALA A 50 19.63 2.45 -8.65
CA ALA A 50 19.43 1.28 -9.49
C ALA A 50 19.00 1.65 -10.92
N MET A 51 18.12 2.64 -11.09
CA MET A 51 17.77 3.19 -12.40
C MET A 51 19.00 3.78 -13.12
N GLY A 52 19.88 4.48 -12.38
CA GLY A 52 21.16 4.95 -12.90
C GLY A 52 22.05 3.79 -13.39
N VAL A 53 22.14 2.71 -12.62
CA VAL A 53 22.87 1.49 -13.00
C VAL A 53 22.26 0.84 -14.24
N GLY A 54 20.93 0.72 -14.32
CA GLY A 54 20.22 0.22 -15.50
C GLY A 54 20.51 1.05 -16.74
N SER A 55 20.41 2.37 -16.63
CA SER A 55 20.71 3.28 -17.73
C SER A 55 22.17 3.19 -18.20
N TRP A 56 23.12 3.01 -17.28
CA TRP A 56 24.51 2.74 -17.61
C TRP A 56 24.71 1.38 -18.30
N LEU A 57 24.11 0.31 -17.76
CA LEU A 57 24.16 -1.05 -18.34
C LEU A 57 23.56 -1.10 -19.76
N SER A 58 22.60 -0.23 -20.03
CA SER A 58 21.98 -0.11 -21.35
C SER A 58 23.02 0.10 -22.47
N ARG A 59 24.17 0.71 -22.18
CA ARG A 59 25.24 0.97 -23.15
C ARG A 59 25.92 -0.28 -23.70
N TYR A 60 25.83 -1.41 -22.98
CA TYR A 60 26.38 -2.69 -23.44
C TYR A 60 25.40 -3.48 -24.31
N ILE A 61 24.18 -2.98 -24.47
CA ILE A 61 23.14 -3.59 -25.31
C ILE A 61 23.13 -2.88 -26.67
N ASP A 62 23.91 -3.39 -27.61
CA ASP A 62 24.03 -2.82 -28.97
C ASP A 62 23.24 -3.59 -30.04
N LYS A 63 22.87 -4.84 -29.78
CA LYS A 63 22.23 -5.73 -30.76
C LYS A 63 20.81 -6.10 -30.33
N ASN A 64 19.93 -6.23 -31.33
CA ASN A 64 18.52 -6.61 -31.19
C ASN A 64 17.76 -5.76 -30.15
N LEU A 65 17.90 -4.43 -30.23
CA LEU A 65 17.32 -3.48 -29.26
C LEU A 65 15.82 -3.73 -29.01
N ALA A 66 15.05 -3.95 -30.07
CA ALA A 66 13.61 -4.22 -29.95
C ALA A 66 13.28 -5.52 -29.21
N GLU A 67 14.06 -6.58 -29.42
CA GLU A 67 13.90 -7.86 -28.70
C GLU A 67 14.28 -7.70 -27.24
N ARG A 68 15.39 -7.00 -26.96
CA ARG A 68 15.85 -6.73 -25.60
C ARG A 68 14.89 -5.83 -24.83
N PHE A 69 14.30 -4.85 -25.49
CA PHE A 69 13.24 -4.04 -24.90
C PHE A 69 12.06 -4.92 -24.47
N VAL A 70 11.57 -5.82 -25.32
CA VAL A 70 10.49 -6.75 -24.95
C VAL A 70 10.90 -7.73 -23.84
N ASP A 71 12.14 -8.24 -23.85
CA ASP A 71 12.64 -9.09 -22.75
C ASP A 71 12.67 -8.31 -21.41
N VAL A 72 13.04 -7.02 -21.43
CA VAL A 72 13.04 -6.15 -20.24
C VAL A 72 11.61 -5.95 -19.73
N GLU A 73 10.63 -5.64 -20.59
CA GLU A 73 9.22 -5.51 -20.22
C GLU A 73 8.68 -6.78 -19.54
N ILE A 74 9.00 -7.95 -20.10
CA ILE A 74 8.62 -9.24 -19.51
C ILE A 74 9.34 -9.46 -18.17
N GLY A 75 10.61 -9.04 -18.06
CA GLY A 75 11.38 -9.10 -16.83
C GLY A 75 10.77 -8.23 -15.73
N VAL A 76 10.42 -6.98 -16.03
CA VAL A 76 9.73 -6.06 -15.11
C VAL A 76 8.37 -6.62 -14.74
N ALA A 77 7.61 -7.18 -15.69
CA ALA A 77 6.33 -7.82 -15.40
C ALA A 77 6.44 -8.95 -14.38
N VAL A 78 7.48 -9.77 -14.45
CA VAL A 78 7.72 -10.86 -13.49
C VAL A 78 8.19 -10.32 -12.16
N VAL A 79 9.29 -9.54 -12.14
CA VAL A 79 9.91 -9.09 -10.89
C VAL A 79 9.01 -8.09 -10.17
N GLY A 80 8.50 -7.09 -10.89
CA GLY A 80 7.57 -6.10 -10.37
C GLY A 80 6.21 -6.70 -10.05
N GLY A 81 5.66 -7.54 -10.92
CA GLY A 81 4.35 -8.17 -10.71
C GLY A 81 4.28 -9.08 -9.49
N PHE A 82 5.32 -9.87 -9.23
CA PHE A 82 5.39 -10.75 -8.07
C PHE A 82 6.08 -10.10 -6.85
N SER A 83 6.49 -8.84 -6.94
CA SER A 83 7.22 -8.14 -5.87
C SER A 83 6.44 -8.13 -4.55
N ALA A 84 5.22 -7.61 -4.52
CA ALA A 84 4.45 -7.53 -3.28
C ALA A 84 4.12 -8.92 -2.70
N PRO A 85 3.63 -9.91 -3.46
CA PRO A 85 3.45 -11.26 -2.95
C PRO A 85 4.72 -11.87 -2.34
N LEU A 86 5.87 -11.71 -3.01
CA LEU A 86 7.14 -12.22 -2.50
C LEU A 86 7.58 -11.51 -1.23
N LEU A 87 7.40 -10.19 -1.15
CA LEU A 87 7.72 -9.41 0.04
C LEU A 87 6.81 -9.76 1.22
N PHE A 88 5.51 -9.95 0.97
CA PHE A 88 4.58 -10.43 2.00
C PHE A 88 4.93 -11.83 2.51
N LEU A 89 5.30 -12.76 1.62
CA LEU A 89 5.75 -14.09 2.03
C LEU A 89 7.09 -14.04 2.79
N SER A 90 7.99 -13.13 2.39
CA SER A 90 9.28 -12.94 3.06
C SER A 90 9.13 -12.29 4.43
N PHE A 91 8.08 -11.51 4.65
CA PHE A 91 7.79 -10.90 5.95
C PHE A 91 7.61 -11.95 7.05
N ALA A 92 7.05 -13.13 6.72
CA ALA A 92 6.98 -14.27 7.64
C ALA A 92 8.33 -14.67 8.24
N HIS A 93 9.43 -14.34 7.55
CA HIS A 93 10.81 -14.59 7.96
C HIS A 93 11.55 -13.24 8.10
N LEU A 94 11.12 -12.44 9.09
CA LEU A 94 11.61 -11.09 9.44
C LEU A 94 13.12 -10.87 9.23
N SER A 95 13.96 -11.85 9.55
CA SER A 95 15.43 -11.77 9.42
C SER A 95 15.93 -11.52 7.99
N TYR A 96 15.16 -11.87 6.97
CA TYR A 96 15.55 -11.73 5.55
C TYR A 96 14.77 -10.66 4.80
N PHE A 97 13.76 -10.03 5.42
CA PHE A 97 12.85 -9.11 4.73
C PHE A 97 13.58 -7.94 4.07
N SER A 98 14.44 -7.22 4.80
CA SER A 98 15.14 -6.05 4.26
C SER A 98 16.09 -6.40 3.11
N ILE A 99 16.73 -7.57 3.15
CA ILE A 99 17.61 -8.04 2.08
C ILE A 99 16.80 -8.32 0.81
N VAL A 100 15.66 -9.01 0.96
CA VAL A 100 14.75 -9.30 -0.16
C VAL A 100 14.14 -8.02 -0.72
N LEU A 101 13.70 -7.10 0.15
CA LEU A 101 13.15 -5.80 -0.22
C LEU A 101 14.13 -4.99 -1.05
N TYR A 102 15.33 -4.73 -0.52
CA TYR A 102 16.32 -3.92 -1.23
C TYR A 102 16.83 -4.61 -2.50
N GLY A 103 16.92 -5.95 -2.49
CA GLY A 103 17.25 -6.73 -3.68
C GLY A 103 16.20 -6.61 -4.78
N ILE A 104 14.91 -6.72 -4.45
CA ILE A 104 13.80 -6.56 -5.40
C ILE A 104 13.73 -5.12 -5.92
N VAL A 105 13.79 -4.12 -5.03
CA VAL A 105 13.78 -2.69 -5.42
C VAL A 105 14.95 -2.39 -6.36
N PHE A 106 16.15 -2.87 -6.05
CA PHE A 106 17.31 -2.71 -6.92
C PHE A 106 17.12 -3.38 -8.28
N LEU A 107 16.61 -4.62 -8.31
CA LEU A 107 16.37 -5.34 -9.57
C LEU A 107 15.33 -4.65 -10.45
N ILE A 108 14.20 -4.21 -9.86
CA ILE A 108 13.17 -3.46 -10.59
C ILE A 108 13.76 -2.15 -11.11
N GLY A 109 14.47 -1.39 -10.26
CA GLY A 109 15.09 -0.13 -10.67
C GLY A 109 16.09 -0.31 -11.81
N VAL A 110 16.92 -1.36 -11.81
CA VAL A 110 17.83 -1.66 -12.93
C VAL A 110 17.05 -1.96 -14.21
N LEU A 111 15.98 -2.76 -14.14
CA LEU A 111 15.19 -3.09 -15.31
C LEU A 111 14.47 -1.86 -15.88
N VAL A 112 13.83 -1.06 -15.04
CA VAL A 112 13.16 0.20 -15.44
C VAL A 112 14.18 1.19 -16.01
N GLY A 113 15.36 1.29 -15.40
CA GLY A 113 16.46 2.14 -15.89
C GLY A 113 16.96 1.80 -17.28
N LEU A 114 16.75 0.56 -17.76
CA LEU A 114 17.12 0.15 -19.13
C LEU A 114 16.14 0.67 -20.19
N GLU A 115 14.88 0.92 -19.83
CA GLU A 115 13.77 1.12 -20.78
C GLU A 115 13.91 2.41 -21.58
N ILE A 116 14.06 3.55 -20.91
CA ILE A 116 14.15 4.87 -21.57
C ILE A 116 15.35 4.91 -22.54
N PRO A 117 16.59 4.53 -22.16
CA PRO A 117 17.71 4.51 -23.09
C PRO A 117 17.56 3.53 -24.26
N LEU A 118 16.94 2.37 -24.05
CA LEU A 118 16.67 1.41 -25.14
C LEU A 118 15.65 1.98 -26.10
N LEU A 119 14.56 2.54 -25.59
CA LEU A 119 13.50 3.12 -26.40
C LEU A 119 13.99 4.32 -27.21
N MET A 120 14.75 5.23 -26.59
CA MET A 120 15.35 6.37 -27.30
C MET A 120 16.24 5.90 -28.46
N ARG A 121 16.98 4.80 -28.29
CA ARG A 121 17.81 4.24 -29.38
C ARG A 121 16.97 3.56 -30.47
N ILE A 122 15.85 2.94 -30.12
CA ILE A 122 14.89 2.37 -31.09
C ILE A 122 14.23 3.47 -31.93
N LEU A 123 13.95 4.63 -31.33
CA LEU A 123 13.23 5.75 -31.95
C LEU A 123 14.15 6.81 -32.58
N LYS A 124 15.47 6.65 -32.49
CA LYS A 124 16.46 7.65 -32.92
C LYS A 124 16.28 8.08 -34.38
N ASP A 125 15.86 7.15 -35.24
CA ASP A 125 15.73 7.40 -36.69
C ASP A 125 14.32 7.89 -37.09
N GLU A 126 13.35 7.95 -36.17
CA GLU A 126 11.97 8.40 -36.45
C GLU A 126 11.69 9.86 -36.05
N LEU A 127 12.50 10.44 -35.15
CA LEU A 127 12.31 11.79 -34.62
C LEU A 127 13.65 12.50 -34.42
N ASP A 128 13.63 13.83 -34.54
CA ASP A 128 14.77 14.65 -34.13
C ASP A 128 15.10 14.45 -32.66
N PHE A 129 16.39 14.43 -32.32
CA PHE A 129 16.87 14.13 -30.97
C PHE A 129 16.21 15.00 -29.88
N LYS A 130 16.07 16.31 -30.16
CA LYS A 130 15.43 17.27 -29.24
C LYS A 130 13.98 16.89 -28.95
N ASP A 131 13.22 16.53 -29.99
CA ASP A 131 11.81 16.19 -29.86
C ASP A 131 11.63 14.82 -29.20
N LEU A 132 12.52 13.88 -29.49
CA LEU A 132 12.52 12.56 -28.87
C LEU A 132 12.73 12.66 -27.35
N VAL A 133 13.79 13.34 -26.92
CA VAL A 133 14.09 13.50 -25.48
C VAL A 133 12.96 14.22 -24.77
N SER A 134 12.48 15.33 -25.35
CA SER A 134 11.38 16.11 -24.78
C SER A 134 10.11 15.28 -24.61
N ARG A 135 9.68 14.55 -25.66
CA ARG A 135 8.45 13.75 -25.61
C ARG A 135 8.58 12.57 -24.66
N VAL A 136 9.69 11.82 -24.69
CA VAL A 136 9.88 10.67 -23.80
C VAL A 136 9.82 11.11 -22.33
N LEU A 137 10.56 12.16 -21.96
CA LEU A 137 10.53 12.66 -20.59
C LEU A 137 9.16 13.23 -20.19
N ALA A 138 8.46 13.91 -21.10
CA ALA A 138 7.12 14.42 -20.82
C ALA A 138 6.12 13.30 -20.52
N PHE A 139 6.14 12.21 -21.30
CA PHE A 139 5.27 11.06 -21.05
C PHE A 139 5.67 10.28 -19.80
N ASP A 140 6.96 10.23 -19.49
CA ASP A 140 7.48 9.62 -18.26
C ASP A 140 6.97 10.37 -17.01
N TYR A 141 7.15 11.69 -16.96
CA TYR A 141 6.65 12.52 -15.86
C TYR A 141 5.12 12.52 -15.76
N LEU A 142 4.40 12.45 -16.88
CA LEU A 142 2.95 12.33 -16.88
C LEU A 142 2.49 10.99 -16.29
N GLY A 143 3.17 9.89 -16.66
CA GLY A 143 2.93 8.56 -16.11
C GLY A 143 3.21 8.52 -14.61
N ALA A 144 4.33 9.11 -14.17
CA ALA A 144 4.68 9.24 -12.76
C ALA A 144 3.62 10.04 -11.97
N LEU A 145 3.13 11.16 -12.49
CA LEU A 145 2.06 11.93 -11.84
C LEU A 145 0.77 11.11 -11.70
N ILE A 146 0.39 10.38 -12.75
CA ILE A 146 -0.82 9.55 -12.70
C ILE A 146 -0.64 8.40 -11.71
N ALA A 147 0.52 7.76 -11.68
CA ALA A 147 0.83 6.72 -10.69
C ALA A 147 0.78 7.26 -9.25
N SER A 148 1.41 8.41 -8.97
CA SER A 148 1.47 8.97 -7.61
C SER A 148 0.10 9.37 -7.05
N LEU A 149 -0.84 9.73 -7.93
CA LEU A 149 -2.23 10.03 -7.55
C LEU A 149 -3.10 8.77 -7.49
N LEU A 150 -3.05 7.90 -8.50
CA LEU A 150 -3.86 6.69 -8.55
C LEU A 150 -3.50 5.72 -7.42
N PHE A 151 -2.24 5.66 -7.03
CA PHE A 151 -1.76 4.73 -6.02
C PHE A 151 -2.47 4.87 -4.67
N PRO A 152 -2.36 6.01 -3.96
CA PRO A 152 -3.02 6.17 -2.67
C PRO A 152 -4.53 6.37 -2.78
N LEU A 153 -5.04 7.00 -3.85
CA LEU A 153 -6.45 7.38 -3.94
C LEU A 153 -7.37 6.26 -4.44
N PHE A 154 -6.84 5.31 -5.21
CA PHE A 154 -7.67 4.31 -5.89
C PHE A 154 -7.13 2.89 -5.77
N LEU A 155 -5.85 2.68 -6.06
CA LEU A 155 -5.26 1.34 -6.19
C LEU A 155 -5.15 0.67 -4.82
N VAL A 156 -4.49 1.31 -3.86
CA VAL A 156 -4.32 0.74 -2.52
C VAL A 156 -5.67 0.54 -1.80
N PRO A 157 -6.59 1.52 -1.74
CA PRO A 157 -7.85 1.35 -1.01
C PRO A 157 -8.79 0.30 -1.62
N ARG A 158 -8.81 0.13 -2.95
CA ARG A 158 -9.77 -0.78 -3.62
C ARG A 158 -9.20 -2.15 -3.95
N LEU A 159 -7.93 -2.22 -4.34
CA LEU A 159 -7.29 -3.47 -4.76
C LEU A 159 -6.34 -4.01 -3.69
N GLY A 160 -5.78 -3.17 -2.83
CA GLY A 160 -4.70 -3.54 -1.93
C GLY A 160 -3.36 -3.70 -2.64
N LEU A 161 -2.30 -3.93 -1.86
CA LEU A 161 -0.90 -3.93 -2.36
C LEU A 161 -0.61 -5.12 -3.30
N ASN A 162 -1.02 -6.33 -2.90
CA ASN A 162 -0.76 -7.55 -3.68
C ASN A 162 -1.41 -7.52 -5.06
N ARG A 163 -2.72 -7.24 -5.13
CA ARG A 163 -3.44 -7.18 -6.41
C ARG A 163 -2.96 -6.02 -7.27
N THR A 164 -2.59 -4.88 -6.67
CA THR A 164 -2.01 -3.75 -7.42
C THR A 164 -0.70 -4.17 -8.09
N SER A 165 0.24 -4.79 -7.37
CA SER A 165 1.50 -5.24 -7.98
C SER A 165 1.27 -6.19 -9.16
N LEU A 166 0.39 -7.18 -9.00
CA LEU A 166 0.07 -8.20 -10.00
C LEU A 166 -0.61 -7.58 -11.23
N LEU A 167 -1.54 -6.63 -11.03
CA LEU A 167 -2.22 -5.91 -12.11
C LEU A 167 -1.22 -5.13 -12.97
N PHE A 168 -0.30 -4.38 -12.36
CA PHE A 168 0.71 -3.63 -13.09
C PHE A 168 1.74 -4.56 -13.75
N GLY A 169 2.03 -5.71 -13.14
CA GLY A 169 2.75 -6.80 -13.81
C GLY A 169 2.04 -7.25 -15.09
N MET A 170 0.72 -7.41 -15.05
CA MET A 170 -0.07 -7.79 -16.23
C MET A 170 -0.03 -6.70 -17.30
N PHE A 171 -0.04 -5.42 -16.94
CA PHE A 171 0.11 -4.32 -17.90
C PHE A 171 1.48 -4.34 -18.59
N ASN A 172 2.57 -4.55 -17.85
CA ASN A 172 3.91 -4.70 -18.45
C ASN A 172 3.99 -5.93 -19.35
N ALA A 173 3.44 -7.08 -18.94
CA ALA A 173 3.41 -8.27 -19.79
C ALA A 173 2.58 -8.04 -21.08
N ALA A 174 1.46 -7.32 -20.96
CA ALA A 174 0.62 -6.96 -22.09
C ALA A 174 1.32 -5.98 -23.05
N ILE A 175 2.09 -5.02 -22.51
CA ILE A 175 2.91 -4.09 -23.29
C ILE A 175 4.06 -4.81 -23.97
N GLY A 176 4.76 -5.71 -23.29
CA GLY A 176 5.77 -6.56 -23.91
C GLY A 176 5.17 -7.38 -25.06
N LEU A 177 3.99 -7.98 -24.85
CA LEU A 177 3.28 -8.73 -25.88
C LEU A 177 2.88 -7.83 -27.07
N TRP A 178 2.29 -6.66 -26.81
CA TRP A 178 1.94 -5.68 -27.85
C TRP A 178 3.19 -5.19 -28.57
N GLY A 179 4.27 -4.94 -27.85
CA GLY A 179 5.58 -4.57 -28.37
C GLY A 179 6.06 -5.51 -29.49
N THR A 180 5.74 -6.81 -29.41
CA THR A 180 6.06 -7.77 -30.48
C THR A 180 5.34 -7.49 -31.82
N TRP A 181 4.15 -6.88 -31.80
CA TRP A 181 3.45 -6.43 -33.01
C TRP A 181 3.94 -5.05 -33.46
N LEU A 182 4.17 -4.15 -32.52
CA LEU A 182 4.56 -2.76 -32.82
C LEU A 182 5.98 -2.67 -33.38
N LEU A 183 6.90 -3.46 -32.82
CA LEU A 183 8.31 -3.52 -33.21
C LEU A 183 8.62 -4.68 -34.16
N LEU A 184 7.59 -5.35 -34.71
CA LEU A 184 7.72 -6.52 -35.59
C LEU A 184 8.81 -6.34 -36.67
N PRO A 185 8.93 -5.18 -37.37
CA PRO A 185 9.92 -5.02 -38.43
C PRO A 185 11.36 -4.83 -37.94
N LEU A 186 11.54 -4.58 -36.64
CA LEU A 186 12.83 -4.37 -35.98
C LEU A 186 13.31 -5.64 -35.23
N ILE A 187 12.43 -6.61 -35.02
CA ILE A 187 12.75 -7.87 -34.32
C ILE A 187 13.34 -8.86 -35.34
N LYS A 188 14.61 -9.22 -35.14
CA LYS A 188 15.33 -10.22 -35.96
C LYS A 188 15.27 -11.64 -35.38
N GLY A 189 14.92 -11.78 -34.10
CA GLY A 189 14.85 -13.04 -33.36
C GLY A 189 13.52 -13.79 -33.54
N ASN A 190 13.32 -14.83 -32.72
CA ASN A 190 12.11 -15.66 -32.78
C ASN A 190 10.93 -14.98 -32.06
N ILE A 191 10.11 -14.27 -32.83
CA ILE A 191 8.92 -13.54 -32.34
C ILE A 191 7.94 -14.46 -31.61
N THR A 192 7.78 -15.71 -32.07
CA THR A 192 6.87 -16.68 -31.44
C THR A 192 7.31 -16.99 -30.02
N LEU A 193 8.62 -17.12 -29.78
CA LEU A 193 9.16 -17.36 -28.44
C LEU A 193 8.87 -16.18 -27.50
N LEU A 194 9.05 -14.93 -27.97
CA LEU A 194 8.74 -13.74 -27.17
C LEU A 194 7.25 -13.67 -26.81
N ARG A 195 6.36 -13.97 -27.76
CA ARG A 195 4.91 -13.99 -27.50
C ARG A 195 4.51 -15.08 -26.53
N VAL A 196 5.10 -16.28 -26.64
CA VAL A 196 4.85 -17.38 -25.70
C VAL A 196 5.33 -17.01 -24.30
N LYS A 197 6.53 -16.43 -24.16
CA LYS A 197 7.03 -15.94 -22.86
C LYS A 197 6.07 -14.93 -22.24
N ALA A 198 5.68 -13.89 -22.99
CA ALA A 198 4.78 -12.86 -22.50
C ALA A 198 3.40 -13.43 -22.11
N ALA A 199 2.85 -14.34 -22.93
CA ALA A 199 1.57 -15.00 -22.64
C ALA A 199 1.64 -15.88 -21.40
N VAL A 200 2.71 -16.65 -21.21
CA VAL A 200 2.93 -17.47 -20.02
C VAL A 200 3.01 -16.59 -18.77
N VAL A 201 3.78 -15.50 -18.82
CA VAL A 201 3.87 -14.55 -17.69
C VAL A 201 2.52 -13.93 -17.38
N LEU A 202 1.76 -13.51 -18.39
CA LEU A 202 0.42 -12.94 -18.21
C LEU A 202 -0.54 -13.94 -17.58
N VAL A 203 -0.50 -15.22 -17.98
CA VAL A 203 -1.30 -16.28 -17.35
C VAL A 203 -0.88 -16.53 -15.90
N LEU A 204 0.42 -16.58 -15.61
CA LEU A 204 0.92 -16.76 -14.24
C LEU A 204 0.51 -15.60 -13.33
N LEU A 205 0.62 -14.36 -13.81
CA LEU A 205 0.18 -13.17 -13.07
C LEU A 205 -1.33 -13.16 -12.87
N ALA A 206 -2.13 -13.57 -13.86
CA ALA A 206 -3.59 -13.68 -13.72
C ALA A 206 -3.99 -14.74 -12.68
N ILE A 207 -3.30 -15.89 -12.64
CA ILE A 207 -3.50 -16.91 -11.60
C ILE A 207 -3.14 -16.33 -10.23
N GLY A 208 -2.02 -15.61 -10.13
CA GLY A 208 -1.62 -14.90 -8.91
C GLY A 208 -2.67 -13.90 -8.46
N PHE A 209 -3.23 -13.11 -9.38
CA PHE A 209 -4.25 -12.09 -9.11
C PHE A 209 -5.53 -12.71 -8.54
N ILE A 210 -6.01 -13.80 -9.13
CA ILE A 210 -7.20 -14.52 -8.64
C ILE A 210 -6.96 -15.12 -7.25
N LYS A 211 -5.71 -15.55 -6.96
CA LYS A 211 -5.33 -16.14 -5.66
C LYS A 211 -4.78 -15.13 -4.64
N ALA A 212 -4.76 -13.84 -4.96
CA ALA A 212 -4.06 -12.83 -4.17
C ALA A 212 -4.57 -12.74 -2.71
N ASP A 213 -5.88 -12.92 -2.50
CA ASP A 213 -6.45 -12.88 -1.14
C ASP A 213 -5.94 -14.03 -0.29
N LYS A 214 -5.92 -15.26 -0.86
CA LYS A 214 -5.40 -16.44 -0.16
C LYS A 214 -3.92 -16.29 0.18
N LEU A 215 -3.12 -15.72 -0.74
CA LEU A 215 -1.71 -15.41 -0.49
C LEU A 215 -1.53 -14.42 0.66
N THR A 216 -2.40 -13.41 0.73
CA THR A 216 -2.37 -12.40 1.80
C THR A 216 -2.72 -13.03 3.15
N THR A 217 -3.80 -13.82 3.22
CA THR A 217 -4.20 -14.49 4.47
C THR A 217 -3.15 -15.49 4.96
N LEU A 218 -2.57 -16.30 4.05
CA LEU A 218 -1.51 -17.26 4.40
C LEU A 218 -0.25 -16.59 4.97
N ALA A 219 0.13 -15.43 4.44
CA ALA A 219 1.24 -14.66 4.97
C ALA A 219 0.91 -14.09 6.34
N GLU A 220 -0.30 -13.51 6.51
CA GLU A 220 -0.78 -12.97 7.79
C GLU A 220 -0.83 -14.04 8.90
N ASP A 221 -1.33 -15.24 8.61
CA ASP A 221 -1.41 -16.34 9.58
C ASP A 221 -0.04 -16.75 10.14
N SER A 222 1.05 -16.48 9.42
CA SER A 222 2.42 -16.75 9.88
C SER A 222 3.07 -15.62 10.67
N LEU A 223 2.48 -14.42 10.64
CA LEU A 223 3.03 -13.20 11.25
C LEU A 223 2.49 -12.96 12.65
N PHE A 224 1.24 -13.36 12.88
CA PHE A 224 0.66 -13.32 14.21
C PHE A 224 0.96 -14.62 14.93
N ALA A 225 1.53 -14.54 16.13
CA ALA A 225 1.79 -15.71 16.97
C ALA A 225 0.49 -16.43 17.38
N ASP A 226 -0.62 -15.69 17.35
CA ASP A 226 -1.95 -16.13 17.75
C ASP A 226 -2.90 -16.20 16.54
N ASN A 227 -3.90 -17.07 16.61
CA ASN A 227 -4.83 -17.30 15.50
C ASN A 227 -5.61 -16.04 15.14
N ILE A 228 -5.62 -15.67 13.86
CA ILE A 228 -6.45 -14.59 13.34
C ILE A 228 -7.92 -15.01 13.40
N ILE A 229 -8.74 -14.24 14.12
CA ILE A 229 -10.19 -14.45 14.21
C ILE A 229 -10.98 -13.44 13.40
N TYR A 230 -10.35 -12.33 13.03
CA TYR A 230 -10.92 -11.30 12.16
C TYR A 230 -9.81 -10.57 11.41
N ALA A 231 -9.98 -10.34 10.12
CA ALA A 231 -9.08 -9.53 9.32
C ALA A 231 -9.85 -8.79 8.22
N LYS A 232 -9.69 -7.46 8.18
CA LYS A 232 -10.34 -6.60 7.17
C LYS A 232 -9.43 -5.43 6.81
N SER A 233 -9.40 -5.07 5.53
CA SER A 233 -8.79 -3.81 5.08
C SER A 233 -9.88 -2.76 4.92
N SER A 234 -9.74 -1.64 5.61
CA SER A 234 -10.53 -0.42 5.38
C SER A 234 -9.83 0.48 4.36
N SER A 235 -10.44 1.61 4.03
CA SER A 235 -9.80 2.67 3.23
C SER A 235 -8.61 3.32 3.95
N TYR A 236 -8.49 3.14 5.27
CA TYR A 236 -7.50 3.80 6.11
C TYR A 236 -6.40 2.84 6.56
N GLN A 237 -6.74 1.60 6.87
CA GLN A 237 -5.82 0.66 7.53
C GLN A 237 -6.24 -0.80 7.42
N ARG A 238 -5.29 -1.69 7.70
CA ARG A 238 -5.52 -3.13 7.89
C ARG A 238 -5.84 -3.40 9.36
N ILE A 239 -7.06 -3.86 9.63
CA ILE A 239 -7.56 -4.22 10.95
C ILE A 239 -7.46 -5.74 11.11
N VAL A 240 -6.71 -6.20 12.10
CA VAL A 240 -6.57 -7.63 12.44
C VAL A 240 -6.86 -7.85 13.91
N VAL A 241 -7.69 -8.85 14.23
CA VAL A 241 -7.92 -9.32 15.59
C VAL A 241 -7.44 -10.76 15.70
N THR A 242 -6.62 -11.02 16.71
CA THR A 242 -6.10 -12.36 17.00
C THR A 242 -6.62 -12.86 18.34
N LYS A 243 -6.64 -14.19 18.49
CA LYS A 243 -7.01 -14.87 19.73
C LYS A 243 -5.86 -15.75 20.20
N GLY A 244 -5.22 -15.32 21.28
CA GLY A 244 -4.18 -16.06 21.97
C GLY A 244 -4.67 -16.75 23.23
N LYS A 245 -3.73 -17.32 23.98
CA LYS A 245 -4.01 -17.97 25.28
C LYS A 245 -4.44 -16.98 26.36
N LEU A 246 -3.92 -15.75 26.29
CA LEU A 246 -4.15 -14.69 27.28
C LEU A 246 -5.32 -13.77 26.92
N GLY A 247 -5.99 -14.02 25.79
CA GLY A 247 -7.14 -13.24 25.33
C GLY A 247 -7.01 -12.78 23.89
N TYR A 248 -7.51 -11.59 23.60
CA TYR A 248 -7.59 -11.01 22.26
C TYR A 248 -6.60 -9.85 22.10
N ALA A 249 -6.09 -9.67 20.89
CA ALA A 249 -5.26 -8.53 20.53
C ALA A 249 -5.75 -7.90 19.23
N LEU A 250 -5.73 -6.56 19.19
CA LEU A 250 -6.05 -5.79 17.98
C LEU A 250 -4.76 -5.23 17.39
N PHE A 251 -4.60 -5.37 16.08
CA PHE A 251 -3.50 -4.82 15.32
C PHE A 251 -4.02 -3.92 14.20
N LEU A 252 -3.37 -2.77 14.03
CA LEU A 252 -3.60 -1.85 12.93
C LEU A 252 -2.33 -1.71 12.11
N ASN A 253 -2.40 -2.07 10.82
CA ASN A 253 -1.24 -2.16 9.93
C ASN A 253 -0.08 -2.99 10.52
N GLY A 254 -0.41 -4.06 11.26
CA GLY A 254 0.55 -4.94 11.92
C GLY A 254 1.07 -4.47 13.28
N ASN A 255 0.77 -3.23 13.70
CA ASN A 255 1.17 -2.70 15.01
C ASN A 255 0.13 -3.06 16.07
N LEU A 256 0.57 -3.63 17.19
CA LEU A 256 -0.29 -3.92 18.34
C LEU A 256 -0.88 -2.62 18.89
N GLN A 257 -2.20 -2.54 18.92
CA GLN A 257 -2.92 -1.42 19.54
C GLN A 257 -3.23 -1.70 21.00
N PHE A 258 -3.79 -2.89 21.26
CA PHE A 258 -4.04 -3.34 22.62
C PHE A 258 -4.04 -4.87 22.72
N ASN A 259 -3.79 -5.37 23.92
CA ASN A 259 -4.09 -6.74 24.31
C ASN A 259 -5.11 -6.72 25.46
N SER A 260 -6.15 -7.54 25.38
CA SER A 260 -7.20 -7.63 26.40
C SER A 260 -6.68 -7.95 27.81
N PHE A 261 -5.49 -8.53 27.94
CA PHE A 261 -4.88 -8.87 29.22
C PHE A 261 -4.42 -7.61 29.99
N ASP A 262 -3.99 -6.56 29.31
CA ASP A 262 -3.35 -5.39 29.94
C ASP A 262 -3.85 -4.02 29.45
N GLU A 263 -4.80 -3.97 28.50
CA GLU A 263 -5.37 -2.74 27.96
C GLU A 263 -5.92 -1.79 29.03
N TYR A 264 -6.42 -2.34 30.16
CA TYR A 264 -6.93 -1.55 31.28
C TYR A 264 -5.87 -0.56 31.79
N ARG A 265 -4.58 -0.92 31.74
CA ARG A 265 -3.48 -0.06 32.19
C ARG A 265 -3.35 1.19 31.33
N TYR A 266 -3.62 1.08 30.04
CA TYR A 266 -3.61 2.19 29.10
C TYR A 266 -4.89 3.02 29.25
N HIS A 267 -6.07 2.40 29.18
CA HIS A 267 -7.34 3.12 29.18
C HIS A 267 -7.65 3.78 30.53
N GLU A 268 -7.37 3.13 31.66
CA GLU A 268 -7.56 3.76 32.98
C GLU A 268 -6.63 4.96 33.17
N ALA A 269 -5.38 4.86 32.71
CA ALA A 269 -4.40 5.95 32.79
C ALA A 269 -4.70 7.09 31.79
N LEU A 270 -5.37 6.78 30.68
CA LEU A 270 -5.80 7.77 29.69
C LEU A 270 -7.02 8.55 30.19
N VAL A 271 -7.99 7.88 30.82
CA VAL A 271 -9.30 8.45 31.17
C VAL A 271 -9.35 9.06 32.57
N HIS A 272 -8.86 8.36 33.59
CA HIS A 272 -9.12 8.79 34.97
C HIS A 272 -8.35 10.05 35.42
N PRO A 273 -7.08 10.28 35.02
CA PRO A 273 -6.36 11.48 35.40
C PRO A 273 -7.02 12.81 34.99
N PRO A 274 -7.48 13.02 33.73
CA PRO A 274 -8.13 14.27 33.38
C PRO A 274 -9.45 14.49 34.12
N PHE A 275 -10.23 13.43 34.36
CA PHE A 275 -11.46 13.51 35.15
C PHE A 275 -11.19 13.92 36.60
N ALA A 276 -10.14 13.36 37.21
CA ALA A 276 -9.74 13.72 38.56
C ALA A 276 -9.22 15.17 38.64
N ALA A 277 -8.59 15.67 37.57
CA ALA A 277 -8.04 17.02 37.51
C ALA A 277 -9.07 18.12 37.24
N TYR A 278 -10.21 17.80 36.62
CA TYR A 278 -11.25 18.78 36.25
C TYR A 278 -11.84 19.53 37.47
N GLY A 279 -11.86 18.89 38.64
CA GLY A 279 -12.24 19.55 39.90
C GLY A 279 -13.75 19.78 40.10
N GLY A 280 -14.59 19.25 39.21
CA GLY A 280 -16.04 19.29 39.29
C GLY A 280 -16.70 18.09 38.58
N ASP A 281 -18.02 18.12 38.44
CA ASP A 281 -18.76 17.08 37.71
C ASP A 281 -18.55 17.22 36.21
N VAL A 282 -17.87 16.25 35.59
CA VAL A 282 -17.70 16.17 34.13
C VAL A 282 -19.02 15.72 33.50
N LYS A 283 -19.56 16.52 32.57
CA LYS A 283 -20.84 16.28 31.89
C LYS A 283 -20.68 16.00 30.39
N ARG A 284 -19.80 16.74 29.73
CA ARG A 284 -19.58 16.67 28.28
C ARG A 284 -18.14 16.25 27.98
N VAL A 285 -17.99 15.12 27.29
CA VAL A 285 -16.69 14.52 26.99
C VAL A 285 -16.48 14.43 25.49
N LEU A 286 -15.29 14.78 25.02
CA LEU A 286 -14.83 14.57 23.65
C LEU A 286 -13.78 13.46 23.62
N VAL A 287 -13.91 12.52 22.70
CA VAL A 287 -12.93 11.48 22.42
C VAL A 287 -12.54 11.59 20.95
N LEU A 288 -11.25 11.81 20.68
CA LEU A 288 -10.70 11.87 19.34
C LEU A 288 -9.93 10.57 19.08
N GLY A 289 -10.37 9.79 18.09
CA GLY A 289 -9.96 8.39 17.93
C GLY A 289 -10.74 7.47 18.87
N GLY A 290 -10.07 6.45 19.41
CA GLY A 290 -10.67 5.51 20.37
C GLY A 290 -11.73 4.59 19.76
N GLY A 291 -11.67 4.32 18.45
CA GLY A 291 -12.62 3.46 17.73
C GLY A 291 -12.73 2.02 18.25
N ASP A 292 -11.87 1.58 19.19
CA ASP A 292 -12.01 0.32 19.94
C ASP A 292 -13.12 0.35 21.03
N GLY A 293 -13.50 1.55 21.51
CA GLY A 293 -14.52 1.75 22.54
C GLY A 293 -14.09 1.44 23.97
N LEU A 294 -12.82 1.11 24.21
CA LEU A 294 -12.30 0.81 25.55
C LEU A 294 -12.16 2.09 26.39
N ALA A 295 -11.79 3.21 25.78
CA ALA A 295 -11.85 4.52 26.45
C ALA A 295 -13.29 4.90 26.84
N LEU A 296 -14.27 4.62 25.97
CA LEU A 296 -15.69 4.87 26.27
C LEU A 296 -16.16 4.08 27.49
N ARG A 297 -15.78 2.80 27.59
CA ARG A 297 -16.06 1.94 28.74
C ARG A 297 -15.59 2.54 30.06
N GLU A 298 -14.43 3.21 30.05
CA GLU A 298 -13.88 3.86 31.24
C GLU A 298 -14.63 5.15 31.58
N ILE A 299 -15.03 5.92 30.56
CA ILE A 299 -15.83 7.15 30.72
C ILE A 299 -17.22 6.83 31.30
N GLU A 300 -17.82 5.71 30.90
CA GLU A 300 -19.16 5.30 31.36
C GLU A 300 -19.27 5.09 32.87
N LYS A 301 -18.13 4.83 33.54
CA LYS A 301 -18.06 4.71 35.01
C LYS A 301 -18.44 6.01 35.73
N TYR A 302 -18.39 7.15 35.05
CA TYR A 302 -18.75 8.46 35.61
C TYR A 302 -20.23 8.75 35.36
N THR A 303 -21.04 8.70 36.42
CA THR A 303 -22.49 8.91 36.35
C THR A 303 -22.89 10.37 36.08
N SER A 304 -21.97 11.31 36.27
CA SER A 304 -22.17 12.73 35.96
C SER A 304 -22.14 13.02 34.46
N VAL A 305 -21.58 12.11 33.66
CA VAL A 305 -21.44 12.30 32.21
C VAL A 305 -22.80 12.15 31.55
N GLU A 306 -23.19 13.19 30.81
CA GLU A 306 -24.47 13.32 30.12
C GLU A 306 -24.31 13.18 28.60
N PHE A 307 -23.15 13.54 28.04
CA PHE A 307 -22.88 13.52 26.61
C PHE A 307 -21.43 13.14 26.30
N ILE A 308 -21.25 12.20 25.38
CA ILE A 308 -19.94 11.75 24.89
C ILE A 308 -19.93 11.85 23.37
N GLN A 309 -19.02 12.65 22.81
CA GLN A 309 -18.76 12.68 21.38
C GLN A 309 -17.48 11.91 21.08
N LEU A 310 -17.58 10.83 20.31
CA LEU A 310 -16.43 10.13 19.74
C LEU A 310 -16.28 10.54 18.27
N VAL A 311 -15.07 10.93 17.86
CA VAL A 311 -14.75 11.25 16.47
C VAL A 311 -13.59 10.37 16.03
N ASP A 312 -13.86 9.38 15.19
CA ASP A 312 -12.85 8.46 14.67
C ASP A 312 -12.84 8.47 13.15
N LEU A 313 -11.66 8.51 12.56
CA LEU A 313 -11.49 8.63 11.13
C LEU A 313 -12.05 7.42 10.37
N ASP A 314 -11.93 6.21 10.95
CA ASP A 314 -12.18 4.97 10.24
C ASP A 314 -13.52 4.33 10.68
N PRO A 315 -14.58 4.36 9.84
CA PRO A 315 -15.86 3.73 10.16
C PRO A 315 -15.75 2.21 10.27
N ASP A 316 -14.77 1.57 9.63
CA ASP A 316 -14.59 0.13 9.80
C ASP A 316 -14.07 -0.20 11.20
N MET A 317 -13.29 0.68 11.84
CA MET A 317 -12.82 0.48 13.22
C MET A 317 -13.99 0.53 14.22
N THR A 318 -14.80 1.58 14.18
CA THR A 318 -15.97 1.71 15.09
C THR A 318 -16.98 0.58 14.86
N ASN A 319 -17.20 0.17 13.61
CA ASN A 319 -18.07 -0.96 13.30
C ASN A 319 -17.51 -2.30 13.79
N VAL A 320 -16.21 -2.54 13.65
CA VAL A 320 -15.57 -3.78 14.10
C VAL A 320 -15.70 -3.94 15.61
N SER A 321 -15.49 -2.86 16.36
CA SER A 321 -15.61 -2.85 17.83
C SER A 321 -17.04 -3.06 18.34
N ARG A 322 -18.04 -2.82 17.48
CA ARG A 322 -19.46 -3.12 17.76
C ARG A 322 -19.85 -4.53 17.30
N ALA A 323 -19.42 -4.94 16.11
CA ALA A 323 -19.93 -6.13 15.42
C ALA A 323 -19.14 -7.42 15.70
N VAL A 324 -17.86 -7.32 16.07
CA VAL A 324 -17.02 -8.48 16.37
C VAL A 324 -17.19 -8.85 17.85
N PRO A 325 -17.80 -10.00 18.20
CA PRO A 325 -18.21 -10.28 19.58
C PRO A 325 -17.10 -10.16 20.62
N PRO A 326 -15.87 -10.66 20.38
CA PRO A 326 -14.76 -10.47 21.32
C PRO A 326 -14.44 -9.01 21.67
N LEU A 327 -14.60 -8.09 20.73
CA LEU A 327 -14.33 -6.67 20.95
C LEU A 327 -15.51 -5.98 21.65
N GLY A 328 -16.73 -6.30 21.24
CA GLY A 328 -17.95 -5.82 21.89
C GLY A 328 -18.04 -6.27 23.35
N GLU A 329 -17.66 -7.51 23.66
CA GLU A 329 -17.58 -7.98 25.04
C GLU A 329 -16.50 -7.24 25.84
N LEU A 330 -15.34 -6.99 25.24
CA LEU A 330 -14.21 -6.33 25.91
C LEU A 330 -14.49 -4.85 26.23
N ASN A 331 -15.13 -4.13 25.29
CA ASN A 331 -15.57 -2.75 25.51
C ASN A 331 -16.92 -2.65 26.26
N ARG A 332 -17.52 -3.79 26.66
CA ARG A 332 -18.81 -3.88 27.36
C ARG A 332 -19.96 -3.21 26.61
N HIS A 333 -19.91 -3.27 25.29
CA HIS A 333 -20.88 -2.65 24.39
C HIS A 333 -21.02 -1.14 24.62
N SER A 334 -19.91 -0.45 24.91
CA SER A 334 -19.90 0.98 25.22
C SER A 334 -20.48 1.87 24.10
N PHE A 335 -20.39 1.40 22.85
CA PHE A 335 -21.00 2.06 21.69
C PHE A 335 -22.54 2.06 21.68
N ASP A 336 -23.18 1.28 22.55
CA ASP A 336 -24.63 1.18 22.68
C ASP A 336 -25.17 2.07 23.83
N ASP A 337 -24.30 2.73 24.60
CA ASP A 337 -24.72 3.71 25.62
C ASP A 337 -25.39 4.92 24.93
N PRO A 338 -26.61 5.33 25.35
CA PRO A 338 -27.35 6.43 24.72
C PRO A 338 -26.65 7.79 24.82
N ARG A 339 -25.65 7.93 25.69
CA ARG A 339 -24.83 9.14 25.83
C ARG A 339 -23.77 9.25 24.72
N VAL A 340 -23.42 8.14 24.07
CA VAL A 340 -22.35 8.05 23.07
C VAL A 340 -22.86 8.43 21.68
N HIS A 341 -22.20 9.43 21.09
CA HIS A 341 -22.44 9.90 19.73
C HIS A 341 -21.18 9.69 18.92
N VAL A 342 -21.25 8.88 17.86
CA VAL A 342 -20.10 8.57 17.00
C VAL A 342 -20.20 9.37 15.72
N THR A 343 -19.13 10.10 15.39
CA THR A 343 -18.94 10.75 14.10
C THR A 343 -17.74 10.14 13.41
N ASN A 344 -17.92 9.60 12.21
CA ASN A 344 -16.78 9.11 11.42
C ASN A 344 -16.24 10.22 10.52
N ALA A 345 -15.19 10.89 10.97
CA ALA A 345 -14.57 12.02 10.29
C ALA A 345 -13.13 12.23 10.78
N ASP A 346 -12.34 13.00 10.03
CA ASP A 346 -11.08 13.54 10.53
C ASP A 346 -11.35 14.48 11.72
N ALA A 347 -10.73 14.21 12.86
CA ALA A 347 -10.96 14.94 14.10
C ALA A 347 -10.63 16.43 13.98
N PHE A 348 -9.58 16.78 13.25
CA PHE A 348 -9.14 18.17 13.09
C PHE A 348 -10.12 18.94 12.20
N VAL A 349 -10.52 18.33 11.07
CA VAL A 349 -11.53 18.92 10.17
C VAL A 349 -12.88 19.05 10.89
N TRP A 350 -13.28 18.05 11.68
CA TRP A 350 -14.52 18.08 12.42
C TRP A 350 -14.54 19.22 13.46
N LEU A 351 -13.46 19.40 14.22
CA LEU A 351 -13.32 20.48 15.19
C LEU A 351 -13.37 21.88 14.54
N ASP A 352 -12.77 22.05 13.35
CA ASP A 352 -12.73 23.34 12.64
C ASP A 352 -14.07 23.69 11.99
N SER A 353 -14.81 22.68 11.51
CA SER A 353 -16.05 22.87 10.74
C SER A 353 -17.34 22.78 11.56
N THR A 354 -17.28 22.24 12.78
CA THR A 354 -18.47 21.99 13.59
C THR A 354 -18.54 22.97 14.75
N GLN A 355 -19.63 23.74 14.84
CA GLN A 355 -19.92 24.50 16.04
C GLN A 355 -20.42 23.55 17.12
N VAL A 356 -19.59 23.34 18.14
CA VAL A 356 -19.90 22.50 19.29
C VAL A 356 -19.87 23.32 20.57
N GLU A 357 -20.77 23.01 21.49
CA GLU A 357 -20.63 23.51 22.86
C GLU A 357 -19.34 22.98 23.48
N PRO A 358 -18.66 23.77 24.34
CA PRO A 358 -17.44 23.33 25.01
C PRO A 358 -17.60 21.98 25.70
N PHE A 359 -16.50 21.22 25.70
CA PHE A 359 -16.38 19.98 26.44
C PHE A 359 -15.64 20.24 27.75
N ASP A 360 -16.01 19.50 28.79
CA ASP A 360 -15.36 19.55 30.09
C ASP A 360 -13.99 18.85 30.05
N VAL A 361 -13.95 17.70 29.36
CA VAL A 361 -12.75 16.88 29.18
C VAL A 361 -12.65 16.43 27.73
N ALA A 362 -11.44 16.49 27.17
CA ALA A 362 -11.09 15.91 25.87
C ALA A 362 -10.03 14.82 26.06
N ILE A 363 -10.23 13.68 25.40
CA ILE A 363 -9.31 12.54 25.35
C ILE A 363 -8.86 12.35 23.91
N VAL A 364 -7.56 12.22 23.71
CA VAL A 364 -6.90 12.16 22.39
C VAL A 364 -5.97 10.97 22.33
#